data_AF-A0A1L5J660-F1
#
_entry.id   AF-A0A1L5J660-F1
#
_cell.length_a   1.000
_cell.length_b   1.000
_cell.length_c   1.000
_cell.angle_alpha   90.00
_cell.angle_beta   90.00
_cell.angle_gamma   90.00
#
_symmetry.space_group_name_H-M   'P 1'
#
loop_
_entity.id
_entity.type
_entity.pdbx_description
1 polymer ?
#
loop_
_entity_poly.entity_id
_entity_poly.type
_entity_poly.pdbx_seq_one_letter_code
_entity_poly.pdbx_strand_id
1 'polypeptide(L)'
;ETGQILLVNYEDIDNLKTTTIGAARFLHDGGWDVTKRYFLTAANQSNKVAVVDSKDQKLTALVDVEKIPHPGQGANLVDPKYGPVWVTSALGNANITFIGTDPEKHKADAWKAVRVLQGQGGGSLFVKTHPN
;
A
#
# COMPACT_ATOMS: atom_id res chain seq x y z
N GLU A 1 -14.78 9.13 -5.09
CA GLU A 1 -14.63 7.66 -5.29
C GLU A 1 -15.52 6.86 -4.33
N THR A 2 -16.01 5.68 -4.77
CA THR A 2 -16.85 4.75 -3.96
C THR A 2 -16.06 3.95 -2.92
N GLY A 3 -14.73 3.95 -3.02
CA GLY A 3 -13.85 3.19 -2.12
C GLY A 3 -13.81 1.69 -2.39
N GLN A 4 -13.97 1.32 -3.66
CA GLN A 4 -13.95 -0.07 -4.12
C GLN A 4 -12.70 -0.34 -4.96
N ILE A 5 -12.13 -1.53 -4.79
CA ILE A 5 -11.06 -2.08 -5.62
C ILE A 5 -11.68 -3.21 -6.45
N LEU A 6 -11.51 -3.17 -7.76
CA LEU A 6 -12.02 -4.20 -8.67
C LEU A 6 -10.87 -5.06 -9.16
N LEU A 7 -10.93 -6.36 -8.89
CA LEU A 7 -10.08 -7.35 -9.54
C LEU A 7 -10.85 -7.87 -10.74
N VAL A 8 -10.39 -7.52 -11.94
CA VAL A 8 -11.04 -7.87 -13.19
C VAL A 8 -10.29 -9.04 -13.82
N ASN A 9 -10.95 -10.19 -13.97
CA ASN A 9 -10.42 -11.30 -14.74
C ASN A 9 -10.72 -11.04 -16.22
N TYR A 10 -9.64 -10.95 -17.00
CA TYR A 10 -9.65 -10.69 -18.44
C TYR A 10 -9.34 -11.94 -19.30
N GLU A 11 -9.36 -13.15 -18.73
CA GLU A 11 -9.21 -14.41 -19.47
C GLU A 11 -10.33 -14.61 -20.51
N ASP A 12 -11.53 -14.11 -20.21
CA ASP A 12 -12.69 -14.09 -21.10
C ASP A 12 -13.35 -12.71 -20.99
N ILE A 13 -13.17 -11.89 -22.03
CA ILE A 13 -13.71 -10.53 -22.09
C ILE A 13 -15.19 -10.49 -22.45
N ASP A 14 -15.74 -11.57 -23.00
CA ASP A 14 -17.16 -11.70 -23.32
C ASP A 14 -17.97 -12.11 -22.06
N ASN A 15 -17.35 -12.90 -21.16
CA ASN A 15 -17.94 -13.34 -19.90
C ASN A 15 -17.14 -12.84 -18.68
N LEU A 16 -16.98 -11.52 -18.59
CA LEU A 16 -16.12 -10.85 -17.61
C LEU A 16 -16.46 -11.24 -16.16
N LYS A 17 -15.47 -11.76 -15.44
CA LYS A 17 -15.58 -12.01 -14.00
C LYS A 17 -14.90 -10.89 -13.23
N THR A 18 -15.60 -10.35 -12.23
CA THR A 18 -15.07 -9.28 -11.38
C THR A 18 -15.27 -9.61 -9.91
N THR A 19 -14.24 -9.33 -9.11
CA THR A 19 -14.31 -9.36 -7.64
C THR A 19 -14.24 -7.92 -7.15
N THR A 20 -15.33 -7.46 -6.52
CA THR A 20 -15.42 -6.10 -5.96
C THR A 20 -15.11 -6.13 -4.48
N ILE A 21 -14.03 -5.47 -4.08
CA ILE A 21 -13.56 -5.42 -2.70
C ILE A 21 -13.85 -4.02 -2.14
N GLY A 22 -14.63 -3.94 -1.06
CA GLY A 22 -14.75 -2.71 -0.28
C GLY A 22 -13.45 -2.44 0.47
N ALA A 23 -12.90 -1.23 0.32
CA ALA A 23 -11.68 -0.80 1.00
C ALA A 23 -11.96 0.46 1.85
N ALA A 24 -11.51 1.62 1.40
CA ALA A 24 -11.78 2.91 2.03
C ALA A 24 -12.08 3.95 0.96
N ARG A 25 -12.84 5.01 1.28
CA ARG A 25 -13.12 6.08 0.32
C ARG A 25 -11.84 6.86 -0.02
N PHE A 26 -11.84 7.47 -1.20
CA PHE A 26 -10.71 8.28 -1.72
C PHE A 26 -9.45 7.45 -2.01
N LEU A 27 -9.64 6.24 -2.55
CA LEU A 27 -8.55 5.48 -3.17
C LEU A 27 -7.95 6.31 -4.31
N HIS A 28 -6.64 6.30 -4.42
CA HIS A 28 -5.91 7.12 -5.37
C HIS A 28 -4.83 6.30 -6.08
N ASP A 29 -3.63 6.24 -5.51
CA ASP A 29 -2.44 5.60 -6.06
C ASP A 29 -1.95 4.47 -5.16
N GLY A 30 -1.05 3.64 -5.67
CA GLY A 30 -0.59 2.44 -4.99
C GLY A 30 0.33 1.59 -5.83
N GLY A 31 0.89 0.55 -5.21
CA GLY A 31 1.75 -0.38 -5.88
C GLY A 31 1.85 -1.72 -5.18
N TRP A 32 2.54 -2.63 -5.85
CA TRP A 32 2.75 -3.98 -5.37
C TRP A 32 3.88 -4.03 -4.35
N ASP A 33 3.71 -4.91 -3.36
CA ASP A 33 4.81 -5.36 -2.51
C ASP A 33 5.91 -6.04 -3.35
N VAL A 34 7.04 -6.35 -2.70
CA VAL A 34 8.19 -6.97 -3.38
C VAL A 34 7.86 -8.34 -3.99
N THR A 35 6.91 -9.09 -3.40
CA THR A 35 6.50 -10.42 -3.88
C THR A 35 5.48 -10.38 -5.01
N LYS A 36 4.94 -9.19 -5.34
CA LYS A 36 3.85 -8.99 -6.31
C LYS A 36 2.56 -9.75 -5.97
N ARG A 37 2.33 -10.01 -4.69
CA ARG A 37 1.10 -10.64 -4.19
C ARG A 37 0.14 -9.64 -3.56
N TYR A 38 0.67 -8.66 -2.86
CA TYR A 38 -0.14 -7.71 -2.12
C TYR A 38 -0.12 -6.36 -2.82
N PHE A 39 -1.32 -5.84 -3.11
CA PHE A 39 -1.49 -4.49 -3.65
C PHE A 39 -1.77 -3.53 -2.50
N LEU A 40 -0.90 -2.54 -2.32
CA LEU A 40 -1.03 -1.48 -1.33
C LEU A 40 -1.44 -0.20 -2.02
N THR A 41 -2.56 0.41 -1.59
CA THR A 41 -3.07 1.65 -2.18
C THR A 41 -3.50 2.66 -1.12
N ALA A 42 -3.18 3.92 -1.36
CA ALA A 42 -3.53 5.04 -0.51
C ALA A 42 -5.01 5.41 -0.66
N ALA A 43 -5.72 5.42 0.47
CA ALA A 43 -6.99 6.10 0.65
C ALA A 43 -6.70 7.49 1.25
N ASN A 44 -6.28 8.43 0.41
CA ASN A 44 -5.51 9.60 0.81
C ASN A 44 -6.25 10.52 1.82
N GLN A 45 -7.48 10.92 1.51
CA GLN A 45 -8.32 11.75 2.39
C GLN A 45 -8.83 11.00 3.62
N SER A 46 -8.62 9.68 3.69
CA SER A 46 -8.95 8.84 4.85
C SER A 46 -7.72 8.55 5.72
N ASN A 47 -6.52 9.03 5.35
CA ASN A 47 -5.24 8.73 6.02
C ASN A 47 -4.99 7.23 6.23
N LYS A 48 -5.33 6.42 5.22
CA LYS A 48 -5.20 4.95 5.29
C LYS A 48 -4.48 4.39 4.06
N VAL A 49 -3.87 3.23 4.22
CA VAL A 49 -3.39 2.37 3.14
C VAL A 49 -4.18 1.07 3.17
N ALA A 50 -4.91 0.77 2.09
CA ALA A 50 -5.58 -0.51 1.91
C ALA A 50 -4.62 -1.54 1.34
N VAL A 51 -4.64 -2.74 1.91
CA VAL A 51 -3.84 -3.89 1.47
C VAL A 51 -4.77 -4.96 0.95
N VAL A 52 -4.60 -5.36 -0.30
CA VAL A 52 -5.37 -6.42 -0.95
C VAL A 52 -4.45 -7.59 -1.27
N ASP A 53 -4.85 -8.81 -0.89
CA ASP A 53 -4.20 -10.04 -1.36
C ASP A 53 -4.77 -10.38 -2.73
N SER A 54 -3.96 -10.28 -3.79
CA SER A 54 -4.42 -10.55 -5.15
C SER A 54 -4.65 -12.03 -5.42
N LYS A 55 -3.98 -12.91 -4.66
CA LYS A 55 -4.14 -14.37 -4.78
C LYS A 55 -5.45 -14.82 -4.16
N ASP A 56 -5.73 -14.35 -2.94
CA ASP A 56 -6.96 -14.69 -2.22
C ASP A 56 -8.14 -13.76 -2.57
N GLN A 57 -7.89 -12.72 -3.37
CA GLN A 57 -8.86 -11.73 -3.83
C GLN A 57 -9.66 -11.05 -2.70
N LYS A 58 -8.96 -10.66 -1.62
CA LYS A 58 -9.60 -10.09 -0.42
C LYS A 58 -8.83 -8.91 0.18
N LEU A 59 -9.56 -8.03 0.85
CA LEU A 59 -8.95 -7.01 1.71
C LEU A 59 -8.27 -7.70 2.90
N THR A 60 -6.98 -7.47 3.05
CA THR A 60 -6.17 -8.04 4.13
C THR A 60 -6.05 -7.08 5.30
N ALA A 61 -5.90 -5.79 5.03
CA ALA A 61 -5.76 -4.78 6.08
C ALA A 61 -6.14 -3.37 5.59
N LEU A 62 -6.49 -2.51 6.54
CA LEU A 62 -6.50 -1.07 6.40
C LEU A 62 -5.51 -0.50 7.41
N VAL A 63 -4.36 -0.06 6.94
CA VAL A 63 -3.26 0.45 7.77
C VAL A 63 -3.45 1.94 7.96
N ASP A 64 -3.52 2.41 9.20
CA ASP A 64 -3.49 3.83 9.50
C ASP A 64 -2.12 4.40 9.20
N VAL A 65 -2.09 5.52 8.48
CA VAL A 65 -0.87 6.24 8.15
C VAL A 65 -1.06 7.74 8.42
N GLU A 66 0.04 8.46 8.30
CA GLU A 66 0.09 9.88 8.56
C GLU A 66 -0.54 10.71 7.42
N LYS A 67 -0.87 11.97 7.73
CA LYS A 67 -1.70 12.89 6.93
C LYS A 67 -1.46 12.85 5.41
N ILE A 68 -2.47 12.39 4.65
CA ILE A 68 -2.53 12.35 3.18
C ILE A 68 -1.34 11.59 2.57
N PRO A 69 -1.34 10.24 2.65
CA PRO A 69 -0.31 9.43 1.98
C PRO A 69 -0.36 9.64 0.46
N HIS A 70 0.83 9.79 -0.15
CA HIS A 70 0.98 9.93 -1.59
C HIS A 70 2.21 9.12 -2.08
N PRO A 71 2.03 7.81 -2.34
CA PRO A 71 3.14 6.90 -2.66
C PRO A 71 3.64 6.94 -4.11
N GLY A 72 2.81 7.36 -5.07
CA GLY A 72 2.93 6.86 -6.43
C GLY A 72 2.76 5.33 -6.45
N GLN A 73 3.77 4.59 -6.90
CA GLN A 73 3.82 3.13 -6.75
C GLN A 73 4.40 2.67 -5.40
N GLY A 74 4.88 3.62 -4.59
CA GLY A 74 5.67 3.37 -3.40
C GLY A 74 7.06 2.80 -3.71
N ALA A 75 7.76 2.44 -2.63
CA ALA A 75 9.11 1.90 -2.67
C ALA A 75 9.21 0.65 -1.80
N ASN A 76 9.78 -0.43 -2.34
CA ASN A 76 9.98 -1.68 -1.60
C ASN A 76 11.45 -1.79 -1.16
N LEU A 77 11.69 -2.08 0.12
CA LEU A 77 13.04 -2.29 0.65
C LEU A 77 13.04 -3.37 1.73
N VAL A 78 14.23 -3.84 2.10
CA VAL A 78 14.42 -4.73 3.25
C VAL A 78 14.92 -3.88 4.41
N ASP A 79 14.07 -3.65 5.40
CA ASP A 79 14.44 -2.96 6.62
C ASP A 79 15.29 -3.91 7.49
N PRO A 80 16.46 -3.46 8.02
CA PRO A 80 17.33 -4.32 8.82
C PRO A 80 16.67 -4.92 10.08
N LYS A 81 15.61 -4.28 10.60
CA LYS A 81 14.89 -4.73 11.80
C LYS A 81 13.58 -5.43 11.46
N TYR A 82 12.84 -4.92 10.48
CA TYR A 82 11.46 -5.35 10.21
C TYR A 82 11.31 -6.24 8.96
N GLY A 83 12.39 -6.52 8.24
CA GLY A 83 12.34 -7.31 7.02
C GLY A 83 11.70 -6.55 5.86
N PRO A 84 11.00 -7.22 4.93
CA PRO A 84 10.37 -6.58 3.78
C PRO A 84 9.33 -5.53 4.19
N VAL A 85 9.48 -4.34 3.63
CA VAL A 85 8.57 -3.21 3.84
C VAL A 85 8.25 -2.50 2.53
N TRP A 86 7.06 -1.89 2.48
CA TRP A 86 6.64 -0.96 1.44
C TRP A 86 6.50 0.43 2.04
N VAL A 87 6.99 1.44 1.32
CA VAL A 87 7.16 2.80 1.83
C VAL A 87 6.30 3.78 1.06
N THR A 88 5.67 4.71 1.79
CA THR A 88 4.94 5.87 1.24
C THR A 88 5.44 7.17 1.87
N SER A 89 5.55 8.21 1.05
CA SER A 89 5.62 9.60 1.49
C SER A 89 4.22 10.14 1.86
N ALA A 90 4.19 11.34 2.43
CA ALA A 90 2.97 12.08 2.71
C ALA A 90 2.99 13.45 2.03
N LEU A 91 1.83 13.87 1.50
CA LEU A 91 1.64 15.21 0.96
C LEU A 91 1.40 16.21 2.10
N GLY A 92 0.71 15.79 3.17
CA GLY A 92 0.24 16.67 4.23
C GLY A 92 1.26 17.01 5.31
N ASN A 93 2.40 16.34 5.35
CA ASN A 93 3.50 16.56 6.31
C ASN A 93 4.81 15.92 5.78
N ALA A 94 5.87 15.97 6.59
CA ALA A 94 7.18 15.42 6.23
C ALA A 94 7.33 13.91 6.48
N ASN A 95 6.27 13.19 6.84
CA ASN A 95 6.39 11.81 7.27
C ASN A 95 6.64 10.87 6.07
N ILE A 96 7.55 9.91 6.28
CA ILE A 96 7.80 8.77 5.40
C ILE A 96 7.46 7.52 6.20
N THR A 97 6.41 6.81 5.80
CA THR A 97 5.85 5.67 6.55
C THR A 97 6.25 4.36 5.89
N PHE A 98 6.74 3.42 6.70
CA PHE A 98 7.17 2.09 6.30
C PHE A 98 6.13 1.09 6.81
N ILE A 99 5.60 0.27 5.91
CA ILE A 99 4.58 -0.73 6.21
C ILE A 99 5.20 -2.12 6.01
N GLY A 100 5.11 -2.98 7.03
CA GLY A 100 5.57 -4.37 6.92
C GLY A 100 4.73 -5.18 5.92
N THR A 101 5.38 -5.94 5.04
CA THR A 101 4.70 -6.66 3.93
C THR A 101 4.91 -8.18 3.92
N ASP A 102 5.53 -8.74 4.96
CA ASP A 102 5.82 -10.18 5.04
C ASP A 102 5.01 -10.88 6.16
N PRO A 103 3.77 -11.33 5.85
CA PRO A 103 2.92 -12.05 6.79
C PRO A 103 3.37 -13.49 7.05
N GLU A 104 4.43 -13.99 6.40
CA GLU A 104 4.90 -15.36 6.60
C GLU A 104 6.02 -15.43 7.63
N LYS A 105 7.07 -14.60 7.46
CA LYS A 105 8.25 -14.63 8.35
C LYS A 105 8.24 -13.50 9.37
N HIS A 106 7.59 -12.37 9.08
CA HIS A 106 7.53 -11.18 9.94
C HIS A 106 6.08 -10.90 10.41
N LYS A 107 5.37 -11.94 10.84
CA LYS A 107 3.95 -11.92 11.24
C LYS A 107 3.58 -10.81 12.22
N ALA A 108 4.46 -10.50 13.17
CA ALA A 108 4.21 -9.48 14.18
C ALA A 108 4.16 -8.06 13.59
N ASP A 109 4.79 -7.84 12.45
CA ASP A 109 5.02 -6.54 11.82
C ASP A 109 4.22 -6.36 10.52
N ALA A 110 3.73 -7.46 9.93
CA ALA A 110 2.92 -7.44 8.72
C ALA A 110 1.68 -6.55 8.88
N TRP A 111 1.46 -5.68 7.89
CA TRP A 111 0.32 -4.77 7.80
C TRP A 111 0.25 -3.73 8.92
N LYS A 112 1.40 -3.33 9.44
CA LYS A 112 1.53 -2.24 10.42
C LYS A 112 2.48 -1.18 9.91
N ALA A 113 2.25 0.07 10.32
CA ALA A 113 3.25 1.13 10.20
C ALA A 113 4.38 0.83 11.21
N VAL A 114 5.49 0.24 10.74
CA VAL A 114 6.59 -0.26 11.59
C VAL A 114 7.66 0.79 11.85
N ARG A 115 7.74 1.82 11.00
CA ARG A 115 8.67 2.92 11.12
C ARG A 115 8.10 4.17 10.46
N VAL A 116 8.30 5.32 11.08
CA VAL A 116 8.04 6.64 10.50
C VAL A 116 9.33 7.46 10.59
N LEU A 117 9.78 7.98 9.45
CA LEU A 117 10.92 8.89 9.35
C LEU A 117 10.45 10.27 8.92
N GLN A 118 11.29 11.28 9.14
CA GLN A 118 11.09 12.63 8.62
C GLN A 118 11.88 12.80 7.33
N GLY A 119 11.16 13.16 6.25
CA GLY A 119 11.72 13.64 5.00
C GLY A 119 12.04 15.13 5.06
N GLN A 120 12.12 15.78 3.90
CA GLN A 120 12.53 17.18 3.78
C GLN A 120 11.44 18.19 4.20
N GLY A 121 10.18 17.79 4.20
CA GLY A 121 9.04 18.69 4.40
C GLY A 121 7.74 18.10 3.86
N GLY A 122 6.64 18.82 4.02
CA GLY A 122 5.37 18.50 3.35
C GLY A 122 5.43 18.69 1.84
N GLY A 123 4.44 18.18 1.12
CA GLY A 123 4.36 18.29 -0.34
C GLY A 123 5.07 17.17 -1.11
N SER A 124 5.49 16.09 -0.44
CA SER A 124 6.14 14.97 -1.11
C SER A 124 5.12 14.17 -1.94
N LEU A 125 5.46 13.92 -3.21
CA LEU A 125 4.61 13.20 -4.16
C LEU A 125 5.09 11.78 -4.45
N PHE A 126 6.39 11.52 -4.32
CA PHE A 126 6.98 10.26 -4.74
C PHE A 126 8.08 9.82 -3.78
N VAL A 127 8.13 8.50 -3.57
CA VAL A 127 9.27 7.81 -2.97
C VAL A 127 9.77 6.74 -3.95
N LYS A 128 11.09 6.56 -4.02
CA LYS A 128 11.72 5.58 -4.91
C LYS A 128 12.90 4.89 -4.25
N THR A 129 13.12 3.66 -4.69
CA THR A 129 14.28 2.83 -4.37
C THR A 129 14.45 1.80 -5.48
N HIS A 130 15.55 1.08 -5.45
CA HIS A 130 15.87 0.00 -6.36
C HIS A 130 16.62 -1.11 -5.58
N PRO A 131 16.51 -2.40 -5.96
CA PRO A 131 17.22 -3.48 -5.26
C PRO A 131 18.76 -3.36 -5.26
N ASN A 132 19.32 -2.56 -6.17
CA ASN A 132 20.75 -2.27 -6.32
C ASN A 132 20.98 -0.77 -6.18
#